data_AF-A0AAV7CTI6-F1
#
_entry.id   AF-A0AAV7CTI6-F1
#
_cell.length_a   1.000
_cell.length_b   1.000
_cell.length_c   1.000
_cell.angle_alpha   90.00
_cell.angle_beta   90.00
_cell.angle_gamma   90.00
#
_symmetry.space_group_name_H-M   'P 1'
#
loop_
_entity.id
_entity.type
_entity.pdbx_description
1 polymer ?
#
loop_
_entity_poly.entity_id
_entity_poly.type
_entity_poly.pdbx_seq_one_letter_code
_entity_poly.pdbx_strand_id
1 'polypeptide(L)'
;MYLGITPTITNWSPAGDEFSLILENNPLVDFVELPDNHSNLIYSNMLCGVLRGALEMVQMAVDVKFAQDTLKGDSVTEIRMKFIRRIEDNLPAGEE
;
A
#
# COMPACT_ATOMS: atom_id res chain seq x y z
N MET A 1 9.98 -10.02 5.95
CA MET A 1 9.22 -11.22 6.38
C MET A 1 8.46 -11.90 5.23
N TYR A 2 7.73 -11.20 4.34
CA TYR A 2 7.09 -11.86 3.17
C TYR A 2 7.85 -11.71 1.85
N LEU A 3 8.45 -10.54 1.61
CA LEU A 3 9.15 -10.23 0.35
C LEU A 3 10.67 -10.07 0.53
N GLY A 4 11.22 -10.37 1.71
CA GLY A 4 12.65 -10.20 1.96
C GLY A 4 13.17 -8.75 1.99
N ILE A 5 12.28 -7.76 1.91
CA ILE A 5 12.64 -6.32 1.90
C ILE A 5 12.26 -5.60 3.19
N THR A 6 12.88 -4.44 3.40
CA THR A 6 12.57 -3.47 4.46
C THR A 6 12.28 -2.11 3.80
N PRO A 7 11.01 -1.71 3.64
CA PRO A 7 10.67 -0.40 3.11
C PRO A 7 11.05 0.72 4.08
N THR A 8 11.40 1.89 3.55
CA THR A 8 11.61 3.11 4.34
C THR A 8 10.28 3.85 4.51
N ILE A 9 9.99 4.34 5.71
CA ILE A 9 8.77 5.14 5.99
C ILE A 9 9.11 6.62 5.91
N THR A 10 8.41 7.38 5.07
CA THR A 10 8.65 8.82 4.87
C THR A 10 7.35 9.60 4.65
N ASN A 11 7.47 10.90 4.35
CA ASN A 11 6.38 11.76 3.86
C ASN A 11 5.15 11.81 4.77
N TRP A 12 5.33 11.80 6.09
CA TRP A 12 4.21 11.90 7.03
C TRP A 12 3.39 13.17 6.80
N SER A 13 2.06 13.03 6.78
CA SER A 13 1.17 14.19 6.83
C SER A 13 1.30 14.88 8.20
N PRO A 14 1.05 16.20 8.28
CA PRO A 14 1.05 16.92 9.56
C PRO A 14 0.04 16.36 10.57
N ALA A 15 -1.05 15.74 10.10
CA ALA A 15 -2.06 15.10 10.94
C ALA A 15 -1.64 13.70 11.44
N GLY A 16 -0.54 13.14 10.92
CA GLY A 16 -0.06 11.80 11.28
C GLY A 16 -0.95 10.67 10.77
N ASP A 17 -1.88 10.96 9.87
CA ASP A 17 -2.85 10.02 9.30
C ASP A 17 -2.42 9.48 7.92
N GLU A 18 -1.31 9.94 7.37
CA GLU A 18 -0.85 9.52 6.05
C GLU A 18 0.68 9.45 6.01
N PHE A 19 1.23 8.43 5.36
CA PHE A 19 2.67 8.27 5.17
C PHE A 19 2.96 7.48 3.89
N SER A 20 4.22 7.41 3.51
CA SER A 20 4.67 6.66 2.35
C SER A 20 5.59 5.51 2.74
N LEU A 21 5.40 4.37 2.09
CA LEU A 21 6.32 3.24 2.07
C LEU A 21 7.17 3.35 0.81
N ILE A 22 8.47 3.53 0.96
CA ILE A 22 9.43 3.56 -0.13
C ILE A 22 10.09 2.19 -0.26
N LEU A 23 9.90 1.55 -1.40
CA LEU A 23 10.55 0.29 -1.77
C LEU A 23 11.68 0.63 -2.75
N GLU A 24 12.92 0.67 -2.25
CA GLU A 24 14.11 0.88 -3.09
C GLU A 24 14.35 -0.28 -4.06
N ASN A 25 14.02 -1.50 -3.61
CA ASN A 25 13.97 -2.70 -4.43
C ASN A 25 12.61 -3.37 -4.24
N ASN A 26 11.88 -3.58 -5.33
CA ASN A 26 10.64 -4.35 -5.35
C ASN A 26 10.89 -5.69 -6.07
N PRO A 27 11.00 -6.82 -5.34
CA PRO A 27 11.36 -8.11 -5.94
C PRO A 27 10.30 -8.65 -6.90
N LEU A 28 9.08 -8.11 -6.88
CA LEU A 28 8.01 -8.54 -7.79
C LEU A 28 8.24 -8.05 -9.24
N VAL A 29 9.17 -7.12 -9.47
CA VAL A 29 9.38 -6.49 -10.77
C VAL A 29 10.80 -6.65 -11.33
N ASP A 30 11.68 -7.42 -10.68
CA ASP A 30 13.11 -7.56 -11.04
C ASP A 30 13.36 -7.94 -12.52
N PHE A 31 12.42 -8.63 -13.15
CA PHE A 31 12.53 -9.09 -14.54
C PHE A 31 11.29 -8.72 -15.36
N VAL A 32 10.60 -7.66 -14.96
CA VAL A 32 9.37 -7.21 -15.61
C VAL A 32 9.66 -5.93 -16.39
N GLU A 33 9.14 -5.87 -17.61
CA GLU A 33 9.10 -4.66 -18.42
C GLU A 33 7.64 -4.45 -18.86
N LEU A 34 7.14 -3.22 -18.71
CA LEU A 34 5.78 -2.89 -19.15
C LEU A 34 5.77 -2.62 -20.66
N PRO A 35 4.87 -3.25 -21.42
CA PRO A 35 4.62 -2.85 -22.80
C PRO A 35 4.11 -1.41 -22.88
N ASP A 36 4.44 -0.69 -23.95
CA ASP A 36 4.04 0.72 -24.18
C ASP A 36 2.52 0.95 -24.04
N ASN A 37 1.71 -0.03 -24.43
CA ASN A 37 0.25 0.04 -24.37
C ASN A 37 -0.34 -0.27 -22.98
N HIS A 38 0.49 -0.54 -21.97
CA HIS A 38 0.09 -0.88 -20.60
C HIS A 38 0.60 0.13 -19.55
N SER A 39 0.89 1.38 -19.93
CA SER A 39 1.36 2.43 -19.01
C SER A 39 0.42 2.70 -17.80
N ASN A 40 -0.87 2.37 -17.94
CA ASN A 40 -1.84 2.48 -16.84
C ASN A 40 -1.81 1.30 -15.86
N LEU A 41 -1.19 0.18 -16.20
CA LEU A 41 -1.11 -0.99 -15.33
C LEU A 41 -0.30 -0.65 -14.07
N ILE A 42 -0.81 -1.05 -12.91
CA ILE A 42 -0.06 -1.02 -11.65
C ILE A 42 0.27 -2.48 -11.35
N TYR A 43 1.46 -2.92 -11.75
CA TYR A 43 1.81 -4.34 -11.74
C TYR A 43 1.74 -4.94 -10.34
N SER A 44 2.28 -4.21 -9.36
CA SER A 44 2.33 -4.64 -7.95
C SER A 44 1.11 -4.17 -7.14
N ASN A 45 -0.03 -3.85 -7.77
CA ASN A 45 -1.22 -3.36 -7.06
C ASN A 45 -1.80 -4.36 -6.05
N MET A 46 -1.45 -5.65 -6.20
CA MET A 46 -1.74 -6.67 -5.19
C MET A 46 -1.21 -6.28 -3.81
N LEU A 47 -0.07 -5.58 -3.73
CA LEU A 47 0.49 -5.09 -2.46
C LEU A 47 -0.46 -4.12 -1.76
N CYS A 48 -1.11 -3.21 -2.50
CA CYS A 48 -2.12 -2.31 -1.94
C CYS A 48 -3.30 -3.09 -1.35
N GLY A 49 -3.75 -4.13 -2.06
CA GLY A 49 -4.83 -5.02 -1.60
C GLY A 49 -4.47 -5.77 -0.32
N VAL A 50 -3.26 -6.34 -0.26
CA VAL A 50 -2.75 -7.06 0.92
C VAL A 50 -2.64 -6.13 2.12
N LEU A 51 -2.05 -4.94 1.95
CA LEU A 51 -1.89 -3.95 3.02
C LEU A 51 -3.26 -3.50 3.56
N ARG A 52 -4.20 -3.18 2.67
CA ARG A 52 -5.56 -2.80 3.07
C ARG A 52 -6.26 -3.92 3.81
N GLY A 53 -6.28 -5.14 3.26
CA GLY A 53 -6.95 -6.28 3.87
C GLY A 53 -6.35 -6.68 5.21
N ALA A 54 -5.02 -6.65 5.35
CA ALA A 54 -4.36 -6.94 6.61
C ALA A 54 -4.70 -5.91 7.71
N LEU A 55 -4.75 -4.62 7.35
CA LEU A 55 -5.09 -3.55 8.29
C LEU A 55 -6.59 -3.56 8.64
N GLU A 56 -7.45 -3.93 7.70
CA GLU A 56 -8.88 -4.11 7.93
C GLU A 56 -9.14 -5.19 8.99
N MET A 57 -8.41 -6.31 8.94
CA MET A 57 -8.51 -7.40 9.93
C MET A 57 -8.10 -7.01 11.36
N VAL A 58 -7.42 -5.88 11.51
CA VAL A 58 -7.08 -5.28 12.81
C VAL A 58 -7.79 -3.94 13.02
N GLN A 59 -8.99 -3.83 12.45
CA GLN A 59 -9.94 -2.74 12.65
C GLN A 59 -9.44 -1.36 12.20
N MET A 60 -8.56 -1.30 11.19
CA MET A 60 -8.10 -0.06 10.58
C MET A 60 -8.56 0.02 9.12
N ALA A 61 -9.49 0.93 8.84
CA ALA A 61 -9.83 1.26 7.47
C ALA A 61 -8.76 2.21 6.92
N VAL A 62 -8.12 1.82 5.82
CA VAL A 62 -7.05 2.59 5.17
C VAL A 62 -7.27 2.70 3.66
N ASP A 63 -6.83 3.81 3.08
CA ASP A 63 -6.61 3.93 1.64
C ASP A 63 -5.14 3.60 1.33
N VAL A 64 -4.91 2.82 0.29
CA VAL A 64 -3.57 2.37 -0.11
C VAL A 64 -3.45 2.45 -1.63
N LYS A 65 -2.49 3.22 -2.12
CA LYS A 65 -2.29 3.46 -3.56
C LYS A 65 -0.82 3.64 -3.91
N PHE A 66 -0.47 3.32 -5.15
CA PHE A 66 0.83 3.69 -5.71
C PHE A 66 0.87 5.19 -5.97
N ALA A 67 1.95 5.84 -5.56
CA ALA A 67 2.27 7.22 -5.93
C ALA A 67 3.40 7.25 -6.98
N GLN A 68 4.35 6.32 -6.90
CA GLN A 68 5.44 6.15 -7.85
C GLN A 68 5.69 4.66 -8.13
N ASP A 69 6.09 4.33 -9.36
CA ASP A 69 6.37 2.97 -9.81
C ASP A 69 7.58 2.92 -10.75
N THR A 70 8.61 2.17 -10.39
CA THR A 70 9.83 2.02 -11.21
C THR A 70 9.54 1.44 -12.59
N LEU A 71 8.50 0.60 -12.72
CA LEU A 71 8.06 0.08 -14.02
C LEU A 71 7.47 1.17 -14.94
N LYS A 72 7.12 2.33 -14.40
CA LYS A 72 6.63 3.50 -15.15
C LYS A 72 7.71 4.57 -15.35
N GLY A 73 8.96 4.27 -14.98
CA GLY A 73 10.10 5.18 -15.11
C GLY A 73 10.33 6.10 -13.90
N ASP A 74 9.61 5.90 -12.79
CA ASP A 74 9.91 6.62 -11.54
C ASP A 74 11.21 6.11 -10.90
N SER A 75 11.82 6.92 -10.03
CA SER A 75 13.09 6.58 -9.37
C SER A 75 12.98 5.50 -8.31
N VAL A 76 11.80 5.36 -7.70
CA VAL A 76 11.51 4.41 -6.62
C VAL A 76 10.07 3.92 -6.74
N THR A 77 9.76 2.81 -6.07
CA THR A 77 8.37 2.43 -5.83
C THR A 77 7.89 3.08 -4.54
N GLU A 78 6.83 3.89 -4.62
CA GLU A 78 6.20 4.56 -3.48
C GLU A 78 4.75 4.09 -3.33
N ILE A 79 4.41 3.57 -2.15
CA ILE A 79 3.03 3.25 -1.77
C ILE A 79 2.59 4.24 -0.70
N ARG A 80 1.55 5.03 -1.02
CA ARG A 80 0.92 5.98 -0.10
C ARG A 80 -0.12 5.26 0.75
N MET A 81 -0.01 5.40 2.05
CA MET A 81 -0.88 4.82 3.07
C MET A 81 -1.64 5.95 3.77
N LYS A 82 -2.98 5.91 3.79
CA LYS A 82 -3.81 6.87 4.53
C LYS A 82 -4.75 6.16 5.48
N PHE A 83 -4.70 6.50 6.76
CA PHE A 83 -5.71 6.12 7.73
C PHE A 83 -7.02 6.86 7.46
N ILE A 84 -8.13 6.13 7.39
CA ILE A 84 -9.47 6.69 7.17
C ILE A 84 -10.21 6.77 8.51
N ARG A 85 -10.30 5.63 9.21
CA ARG A 85 -11.00 5.51 10.48
C ARG A 85 -10.68 4.17 11.15
N ARG A 86 -10.99 4.09 12.45
CA ARG A 86 -11.10 2.82 13.14
C ARG A 86 -12.44 2.17 12.77
N ILE A 87 -12.42 0.85 12.59
CA ILE A 87 -13.64 0.07 12.36
C ILE A 87 -14.18 -0.29 13.74
N GLU A 88 -15.46 -0.01 13.96
CA GLU A 88 -16.17 -0.38 15.19
C GLU A 88 -16.94 -1.68 14.92
N ASP A 89 -16.78 -2.65 15.82
CA ASP A 89 -17.54 -3.90 15.78
C ASP A 89 -18.96 -3.61 16.29
N ASN A 90 -19.93 -3.52 15.38
CA ASN A 90 -21.33 -3.50 15.77
C ASN A 90 -21.74 -4.91 16.20
N LEU A 91 -21.67 -5.19 17.51
CA LEU A 91 -22.39 -6.33 18.07
C LEU A 91 -23.89 -6.07 17.91
N PRO A 92 -24.67 -7.03 17.36
CA PRO A 92 -26.11 -6.87 17.30
C PRO A 92 -26.67 -6.75 18.72
N ALA A 93 -27.62 -5.82 18.91
CA ALA A 93 -28.28 -5.61 20.19
C ALA A 93 -28.97 -6.91 20.63
N GLY A 94 -28.43 -7.57 21.68
CA GLY A 94 -29.01 -8.80 22.23
C GLY A 94 -28.02 -9.84 22.75
N GLU A 95 -26.71 -9.67 22.56
CA GLU A 95 -25.68 -10.52 23.19
C GLU A 95 -24.97 -9.75 24.32
N GLU A 96 -25.67 -9.62 25.47
CA GLU A 96 -25.05 -9.43 26.80
C GLU A 96 -25.12 -10.75 27.58
#